data_AF-A0A9N7YUF4-F1
#
_entry.id   AF-A0A9N7YUF4-F1
#
_cell.length_a   1.000
_cell.length_b   1.000
_cell.length_c   1.000
_cell.angle_alpha   90.00
_cell.angle_beta   90.00
_cell.angle_gamma   90.00
#
_symmetry.space_group_name_H-M   'P 1'
#
loop_
_entity.id
_entity.type
_entity.pdbx_description
1 polymer ?
#
loop_
_entity_poly.entity_id
_entity_poly.type
_entity_poly.pdbx_seq_one_letter_code
_entity_poly.pdbx_strand_id
1 'polypeptide(L)'
;MLCSAISAYERTCTVLGLNISEWRPALHCATSDPCEELNCTENEWCGQKDGVHGCFCDERHHRPNNESYDSSISCVSSSGTMSVSRCQLFEAGFHSDALHLREDSCKGALQNGRLVFDFDNTSVTAARSSRAMEPISSMRIPSRAMWTLTMD
;
A
#
# COMPACT_ATOMS: atom_id res chain seq x y z
N MET A 1 -6.93 -12.39 17.36
CA MET A 1 -7.03 -11.57 18.59
C MET A 1 -6.13 -12.03 19.73
N LEU A 2 -6.11 -13.31 20.12
CA LEU A 2 -5.29 -13.78 21.25
C LEU A 2 -3.78 -13.50 21.06
N CYS A 3 -3.22 -13.85 19.90
CA CYS A 3 -1.79 -13.64 19.63
C CYS A 3 -1.37 -12.15 19.71
N SER A 4 -2.15 -11.26 19.11
CA SER A 4 -1.88 -9.81 19.12
C SER A 4 -1.96 -9.23 20.54
N ALA A 5 -2.92 -9.67 21.35
CA ALA A 5 -3.06 -9.23 22.73
C ALA A 5 -1.86 -9.64 23.60
N ILE A 6 -1.39 -10.88 23.45
CA ILE A 6 -0.22 -11.37 24.19
C ILE A 6 1.06 -10.70 23.70
N SER A 7 1.19 -10.45 22.39
CA SER A 7 2.32 -9.70 21.84
C SER A 7 2.39 -8.26 22.37
N ALA A 8 1.24 -7.59 22.56
CA ALA A 8 1.20 -6.26 23.18
C ALA A 8 1.59 -6.30 24.67
N TYR A 9 1.16 -7.34 25.39
CA TYR A 9 1.52 -7.57 26.78
C TYR A 9 3.04 -7.82 26.93
N GLU A 10 3.62 -8.66 26.08
CA GLU A 10 5.06 -8.95 26.00
C GLU A 10 5.90 -7.69 25.81
N ARG A 11 5.51 -6.78 24.90
CA ARG A 11 6.19 -5.49 24.74
C ARG A 11 6.13 -4.63 26.00
N THR A 12 4.97 -4.59 26.65
CA THR A 12 4.80 -3.81 27.88
C THR A 12 5.68 -4.37 29.01
N CYS A 13 5.76 -5.69 29.15
CA CYS A 13 6.67 -6.35 30.09
C CYS A 13 8.14 -6.09 29.77
N THR A 14 8.53 -6.09 28.49
CA THR A 14 9.89 -5.81 28.05
C THR A 14 10.33 -4.39 28.46
N VAL A 15 9.45 -3.40 28.33
CA VAL A 15 9.70 -2.02 28.80
C VAL A 15 9.95 -1.97 30.32
N LEU A 16 9.32 -2.86 31.08
CA LEU A 16 9.51 -2.99 32.53
C LEU A 16 10.70 -3.88 32.91
N GLY A 17 11.49 -4.36 31.94
CA GLY A 17 12.60 -5.28 32.18
C GLY A 17 12.18 -6.69 32.58
N LEU A 18 10.92 -7.05 32.35
CA LEU A 18 10.38 -8.38 32.61
C LEU A 18 10.55 -9.25 31.36
N ASN A 19 11.11 -10.44 31.55
CA ASN A 19 11.28 -11.43 30.49
C ASN A 19 10.08 -12.39 30.48
N ILE A 20 9.41 -12.52 29.34
CA ILE A 20 8.31 -13.48 29.15
C ILE A 20 8.85 -14.70 28.39
N SER A 21 8.49 -15.90 28.83
CA SER A 21 8.80 -17.14 28.13
C SER A 21 8.16 -17.20 26.74
N GLU A 22 8.82 -17.86 25.78
CA GLU A 22 8.29 -18.09 24.43
C GLU A 22 6.90 -18.75 24.46
N TRP A 23 5.87 -17.96 24.14
CA TRP A 23 4.45 -18.36 24.20
C TRP A 23 3.88 -18.71 22.82
N ARG A 24 4.54 -18.27 21.74
CA ARG A 24 4.04 -18.38 20.37
C ARG A 24 3.80 -19.83 19.92
N PRO A 25 4.73 -20.80 20.14
CA PRO A 25 4.52 -22.18 19.73
C PRO A 25 3.35 -22.84 20.47
N ALA A 26 3.19 -22.54 21.77
CA ALA A 26 2.13 -23.11 22.59
C ALA A 26 0.73 -22.67 22.15
N LEU A 27 0.62 -21.44 21.62
CA LEU A 27 -0.63 -20.85 21.15
C LEU A 27 -0.80 -20.91 19.63
N HIS A 28 0.11 -21.58 18.92
CA HIS A 28 0.13 -21.65 17.46
C HIS A 28 0.08 -20.27 16.79
N CYS A 29 0.76 -19.30 17.40
CA CYS A 29 0.88 -17.95 16.88
C CYS A 29 2.07 -17.83 15.95
N ALA A 30 1.97 -16.95 14.95
CA ALA A 30 3.09 -16.61 14.08
C ALA A 30 4.27 -16.04 14.89
N THR A 31 5.49 -16.28 14.42
CA THR A 31 6.74 -15.83 15.05
C THR A 31 6.89 -14.31 15.05
N SER A 32 6.36 -13.63 14.04
CA SER A 32 6.23 -12.18 13.99
C SER A 32 4.77 -11.75 13.91
N ASP A 33 4.47 -10.55 14.39
CA ASP A 33 3.18 -9.92 14.13
C ASP A 33 3.24 -9.30 12.73
N PRO A 34 2.40 -9.75 11.77
CA PRO A 34 2.40 -9.21 10.41
C PRO A 34 2.19 -7.70 10.34
N CYS A 35 1.57 -7.11 11.36
CA CYS A 35 1.32 -5.67 11.43
C CYS A 35 2.57 -4.85 11.73
N GLU A 36 3.59 -5.43 12.36
CA GLU A 36 4.86 -4.75 12.59
C GLU A 36 5.67 -4.59 11.31
N GLU A 37 5.58 -5.56 10.42
CA GLU A 37 6.32 -5.56 9.16
C GLU A 37 5.72 -4.56 8.16
N LEU A 38 4.40 -4.33 8.24
CA LEU A 38 3.65 -3.49 7.31
C LEU A 38 3.81 -1.98 7.50
N ASN A 39 4.30 -1.52 8.66
CA ASN A 39 4.53 -0.10 8.97
C ASN A 39 3.34 0.78 8.52
N CYS A 40 2.15 0.52 9.06
CA CYS A 40 0.97 1.36 8.82
C CYS A 40 1.20 2.76 9.42
N THR A 41 0.75 3.80 8.72
CA THR A 41 0.80 5.18 9.21
C THR A 41 -0.24 5.42 10.31
N GLU A 42 -0.17 6.56 10.99
CA GLU A 42 -1.12 6.94 12.05
C GLU A 42 -2.59 7.03 11.58
N ASN A 43 -2.80 7.22 10.27
CA ASN A 43 -4.11 7.32 9.63
C ASN A 43 -4.57 5.99 9.02
N GLU A 44 -3.84 4.91 9.30
CA GLU A 44 -4.12 3.56 8.84
C GLU A 44 -4.22 2.62 10.05
N TRP A 45 -5.00 1.56 9.91
CA TRP A 45 -5.01 0.47 10.88
C TRP A 45 -4.60 -0.84 10.21
N CYS A 46 -3.82 -1.66 10.89
CA CYS A 46 -3.46 -2.97 10.37
C CYS A 46 -4.58 -3.98 10.63
N GLY A 47 -4.96 -4.71 9.59
CA GLY A 47 -6.00 -5.73 9.66
C GLY A 47 -5.74 -6.89 8.73
N GLN A 48 -6.73 -7.78 8.62
CA GLN A 48 -6.71 -8.90 7.70
C GLN A 48 -7.98 -8.92 6.84
N LYS A 49 -7.82 -9.12 5.54
CA LYS A 49 -8.90 -9.37 4.59
C LYS A 49 -8.52 -10.52 3.68
N ASP A 50 -9.42 -11.49 3.52
CA ASP A 50 -9.23 -12.68 2.68
C ASP A 50 -7.92 -13.44 2.97
N GLY A 51 -7.52 -13.49 4.25
CA GLY A 51 -6.29 -14.16 4.70
C GLY A 51 -5.01 -13.32 4.57
N VAL A 52 -5.07 -12.16 3.93
CA VAL A 52 -3.92 -11.26 3.72
C VAL A 52 -3.95 -10.13 4.75
N HIS A 53 -2.80 -9.86 5.38
CA HIS A 53 -2.64 -8.69 6.25
C HIS A 53 -2.29 -7.44 5.44
N GLY A 54 -2.84 -6.30 5.83
CA GLY A 54 -2.56 -5.02 5.16
C GLY A 54 -3.01 -3.83 6.00
N CYS A 55 -2.68 -2.64 5.50
CA CYS A 55 -3.10 -1.38 6.09
C CYS A 55 -4.43 -0.94 5.47
N PHE A 56 -5.42 -0.69 6.31
CA PHE A 56 -6.74 -0.20 5.95
C PHE A 56 -6.87 1.27 6.31
N CYS A 57 -7.75 1.98 5.63
CA CYS A 57 -7.93 3.41 5.87
C CYS A 57 -8.71 3.61 7.17
N ASP A 58 -8.28 4.58 7.98
CA ASP A 58 -9.10 5.09 9.09
C ASP A 58 -10.42 5.68 8.55
N GLU A 59 -11.46 5.75 9.40
CA GLU A 59 -12.80 6.25 9.08
C GLU A 59 -12.76 7.68 8.47
N ARG A 60 -11.73 8.46 8.81
CA ARG A 60 -11.51 9.83 8.32
C ARG A 60 -11.00 9.90 6.87
N HIS A 61 -10.37 8.83 6.38
CA HIS A 61 -9.78 8.76 5.04
C HIS A 61 -10.48 7.73 4.15
N HIS A 62 -11.71 7.36 4.52
CA HIS A 62 -12.51 6.42 3.76
C HIS A 62 -12.78 6.95 2.35
N ARG A 63 -12.77 6.05 1.39
CA ARG A 63 -12.98 6.37 -0.02
C ARG A 63 -14.42 6.90 -0.20
N PRO A 64 -14.63 8.15 -0.64
CA PRO A 64 -15.98 8.73 -0.73
C PRO A 64 -16.85 8.09 -1.82
N ASN A 65 -16.23 7.50 -2.86
CA ASN A 65 -16.94 6.74 -3.90
C ASN A 65 -16.06 5.62 -4.46
N ASN A 66 -16.67 4.60 -5.06
CA ASN A 66 -15.93 3.47 -5.65
C ASN A 66 -15.24 3.78 -6.99
N GLU A 67 -15.20 5.05 -7.41
CA GLU A 67 -14.69 5.46 -8.71
C GLU A 67 -13.38 6.27 -8.63
N SER A 68 -13.05 6.88 -7.49
CA SER A 68 -11.84 7.71 -7.34
C SER A 68 -10.92 7.22 -6.23
N TYR A 69 -9.61 7.28 -6.46
CA TYR A 69 -8.58 7.06 -5.44
C TYR A 69 -7.96 8.40 -5.06
N ASP A 70 -7.56 8.54 -3.80
CA ASP A 70 -6.67 9.61 -3.37
C ASP A 70 -5.33 9.42 -4.09
N SER A 71 -5.13 10.25 -5.11
CA SER A 71 -3.96 10.24 -5.97
C SER A 71 -3.47 11.67 -6.18
N SER A 72 -2.15 11.82 -6.32
CA SER A 72 -1.53 13.10 -6.64
C SER A 72 -0.49 12.89 -7.73
N ILE A 73 -0.32 13.91 -8.58
CA ILE A 73 0.69 13.95 -9.62
C ILE A 73 1.39 15.30 -9.57
N SER A 74 2.72 15.28 -9.65
CA SER A 74 3.55 16.47 -9.73
C SER A 74 4.54 16.30 -10.87
N CYS A 75 4.69 17.32 -11.70
CA CYS A 75 5.62 17.30 -12.83
C CYS A 75 6.56 18.50 -12.72
N VAL A 76 7.86 18.24 -12.84
CA VAL A 76 8.90 19.26 -12.83
C VAL A 76 9.84 19.00 -13.99
N SER A 77 9.79 19.87 -15.01
CA SER A 77 10.60 19.76 -16.22
C SER A 77 10.38 18.43 -16.96
N SER A 78 11.38 17.54 -17.03
CA SER A 78 11.29 16.23 -17.71
C SER A 78 10.88 15.09 -16.79
N SER A 79 10.83 15.34 -15.47
CA SER A 79 10.49 14.33 -14.47
C SER A 79 9.12 14.60 -13.85
N GLY A 80 8.54 13.54 -13.29
CA GLY A 80 7.33 13.65 -12.51
C GLY A 80 7.22 12.51 -11.51
N THR A 81 6.35 12.72 -10.53
CA THR A 81 6.03 11.77 -9.49
C THR A 81 4.53 11.62 -9.45
N MET A 82 4.04 10.38 -9.45
CA MET A 82 2.65 10.06 -9.14
C MET A 82 2.58 9.28 -7.83
N SER A 83 1.57 9.55 -7.02
CA SER A 83 1.35 8.79 -5.79
C SER A 83 -0.12 8.43 -5.61
N VAL A 84 -0.39 7.26 -5.03
CA VAL A 84 -1.74 6.76 -4.74
C VAL A 84 -1.78 6.23 -3.32
N SER A 85 -2.89 6.45 -2.59
CA SER A 85 -3.07 5.92 -1.23
C SER A 85 -2.93 4.39 -1.18
N ARG A 86 -2.06 3.89 -0.30
CA ARG A 86 -1.83 2.45 -0.09
C ARG A 86 -3.08 1.77 0.48
N CYS A 87 -3.70 2.36 1.48
CA CYS A 87 -4.84 1.73 2.14
C CYS A 87 -6.05 1.56 1.22
N GLN A 88 -6.32 2.56 0.36
CA GLN A 88 -7.41 2.47 -0.62
C GLN A 88 -7.15 1.41 -1.69
N LEU A 89 -5.88 1.25 -2.12
CA LEU A 89 -5.48 0.17 -3.02
C LEU A 89 -5.70 -1.20 -2.38
N PHE A 90 -5.31 -1.36 -1.10
CA PHE A 90 -5.47 -2.61 -0.38
C PHE A 90 -6.95 -2.98 -0.17
N GLU A 91 -7.78 -2.03 0.25
CA GLU A 91 -9.23 -2.23 0.41
C GLU A 91 -9.90 -2.65 -0.91
N ALA A 92 -9.40 -2.13 -2.05
CA ALA A 92 -9.84 -2.49 -3.39
C ALA A 92 -9.25 -3.82 -3.91
N GLY A 93 -8.35 -4.47 -3.16
CA GLY A 93 -7.76 -5.77 -3.50
C GLY A 93 -6.46 -5.70 -4.31
N PHE A 94 -5.82 -4.54 -4.39
CA PHE A 94 -4.55 -4.35 -5.08
C PHE A 94 -3.38 -4.34 -4.10
N HIS A 95 -2.42 -5.24 -4.33
CA HIS A 95 -1.16 -5.27 -3.59
C HIS A 95 -0.15 -4.31 -4.20
N SER A 96 0.52 -3.52 -3.35
CA SER A 96 1.49 -2.51 -3.79
C SER A 96 2.61 -3.10 -4.66
N ASP A 97 3.09 -4.30 -4.34
CA ASP A 97 4.23 -4.95 -5.02
C ASP A 97 3.92 -5.45 -6.44
N ALA A 98 2.62 -5.56 -6.75
CA ALA A 98 2.11 -5.96 -8.06
C ALA A 98 1.85 -4.78 -8.98
N LEU A 99 1.92 -3.54 -8.47
CA LEU A 99 1.66 -2.33 -9.25
C LEU A 99 2.97 -1.76 -9.81
N HIS A 100 2.93 -1.45 -11.10
CA HIS A 100 4.04 -0.88 -11.86
C HIS A 100 3.49 0.11 -12.89
N LEU A 101 4.36 0.96 -13.44
CA LEU A 101 4.02 1.77 -14.61
C LEU A 101 4.00 0.88 -15.87
N ARG A 102 4.16 1.45 -17.07
CA ARG A 102 4.10 0.67 -18.31
C ARG A 102 5.05 -0.54 -18.34
N GLU A 103 6.23 -0.40 -17.75
CA GLU A 103 7.23 -1.47 -17.69
C GLU A 103 7.23 -2.12 -16.30
N ASP A 104 7.29 -3.44 -16.26
CA ASP A 104 7.27 -4.23 -15.00
C ASP A 104 8.44 -3.89 -14.06
N SER A 105 9.54 -3.37 -14.61
CA SER A 105 10.69 -2.88 -13.85
C SER A 105 10.42 -1.54 -13.14
N CYS A 106 9.44 -0.76 -13.60
CA CYS A 106 9.07 0.52 -13.01
C CYS A 106 8.06 0.32 -11.87
N LYS A 107 8.51 -0.30 -10.77
CA LYS A 107 7.70 -0.51 -9.57
C LYS A 107 7.58 0.75 -8.72
N GLY A 108 6.48 0.86 -7.98
CA GLY A 108 6.30 1.92 -7.00
C GLY A 108 7.03 1.62 -5.69
N ALA A 109 7.38 2.66 -4.95
CA ALA A 109 7.91 2.59 -3.59
C ALA A 109 6.88 3.07 -2.57
N LEU A 110 6.74 2.37 -1.45
CA LEU A 110 5.89 2.80 -0.36
C LEU A 110 6.56 3.93 0.43
N GLN A 111 5.89 5.08 0.49
CA GLN A 111 6.35 6.26 1.22
C GLN A 111 5.16 6.93 1.91
N ASN A 112 5.20 7.03 3.24
CA ASN A 112 4.21 7.72 4.05
C ASN A 112 2.74 7.30 3.75
N GLY A 113 2.48 5.98 3.70
CA GLY A 113 1.14 5.44 3.43
C GLY A 113 0.67 5.59 1.97
N ARG A 114 1.56 5.99 1.05
CA ARG A 114 1.28 6.11 -0.38
C ARG A 114 2.23 5.26 -1.20
N LEU A 115 1.74 4.69 -2.29
CA LEU A 115 2.56 4.07 -3.31
C LEU A 115 2.99 5.15 -4.31
N VAL A 116 4.29 5.41 -4.38
CA VAL A 116 4.90 6.49 -5.17
C VAL A 116 5.64 5.91 -6.36
N PHE A 117 5.41 6.46 -7.54
CA PHE A 117 6.13 6.15 -8.77
C PHE A 117 6.80 7.40 -9.30
N ASP A 118 8.08 7.28 -9.61
CA ASP A 118 8.84 8.32 -10.27
C ASP A 118 9.02 7.98 -11.76
N PHE A 119 8.91 9.00 -12.60
CA PHE A 119 9.06 8.86 -14.05
C PHE A 119 9.84 10.03 -14.65
N ASP A 120 10.58 9.78 -15.73
CA ASP A 120 11.32 10.81 -16.46
C ASP A 120 11.33 10.51 -17.96
N ASN A 121 10.98 11.51 -18.76
CA ASN A 121 10.94 11.42 -20.22
C ASN A 121 12.33 11.20 -20.88
N THR A 122 13.43 11.31 -20.12
CA THR A 122 14.79 11.15 -20.63
C THR A 122 15.34 9.73 -20.54
N SER A 123 14.72 8.84 -19.77
CA SER A 123 15.21 7.47 -19.58
C SER A 123 14.19 6.45 -20.03
N VAL A 124 14.64 5.50 -20.88
CA VAL A 124 13.81 4.39 -21.36
C VAL A 124 13.33 3.52 -20.19
N THR A 125 14.10 3.47 -19.11
CA THR A 125 13.83 2.72 -17.87
C THR A 125 12.87 3.41 -16.90
N ALA A 126 12.41 4.63 -17.18
CA ALA A 126 11.46 5.36 -16.32
C ALA A 126 10.36 6.02 -17.18
N ALA A 127 9.46 5.18 -17.70
CA ALA A 127 8.20 5.59 -18.33
C ALA A 127 8.30 6.50 -19.57
N ARG A 128 8.24 5.88 -20.74
CA ARG A 128 7.83 6.58 -21.96
C ARG A 128 6.31 6.81 -21.93
N SER A 129 5.86 8.01 -21.57
CA SER A 129 4.54 8.52 -21.97
C SER A 129 4.70 9.76 -22.84
N SER A 130 4.81 9.55 -24.15
CA SER A 130 4.76 10.62 -25.15
C SER A 130 3.32 11.03 -25.53
N ARG A 131 2.34 10.80 -24.64
CA ARG A 131 0.97 11.31 -24.77
C ARG A 131 0.47 11.72 -23.39
N ALA A 132 -0.25 12.83 -23.33
CA ALA A 132 -0.79 13.44 -22.11
C ALA A 132 -1.35 12.38 -21.16
N MET A 133 -0.86 12.38 -19.92
CA MET A 133 -1.43 11.58 -18.83
C MET A 133 -2.78 12.22 -18.49
N GLU A 134 -3.89 11.57 -18.87
CA GLU A 134 -5.21 11.99 -18.43
C GLU A 134 -5.30 11.96 -16.89
N PRO A 135 -6.08 12.85 -16.26
CA PRO A 135 -6.28 12.83 -14.82
C PRO A 135 -6.92 11.52 -14.37
N ILE A 136 -6.42 10.94 -13.27
CA ILE A 136 -6.95 9.69 -12.65
C ILE A 136 -8.44 9.82 -12.27
N SER A 137 -9.00 11.04 -12.28
CA SER A 137 -10.44 11.31 -12.22
C SER A 137 -11.28 10.58 -13.29
N SER A 138 -10.66 10.04 -14.35
CA SER A 138 -11.32 9.28 -15.43
C SER A 138 -11.04 7.75 -15.38
N MET A 139 -10.26 7.27 -14.39
CA MET A 139 -9.75 5.90 -14.37
C MET A 139 -10.77 4.91 -13.78
N ARG A 140 -11.68 4.38 -14.62
CA ARG A 140 -12.46 3.17 -14.26
C ARG A 140 -11.55 1.96 -14.27
N ILE A 141 -11.37 1.32 -13.11
CA ILE A 141 -10.64 0.05 -13.00
C ILE A 141 -11.62 -1.10 -13.22
N PRO A 142 -11.56 -1.85 -14.34
CA PRO A 142 -12.38 -3.05 -14.51
C PRO A 142 -11.83 -4.19 -13.66
N SER A 143 -12.73 -5.07 -13.22
CA SER A 143 -12.52 -6.14 -12.23
C SER A 143 -11.58 -7.29 -12.64
N ARG A 144 -10.79 -7.13 -13.71
CA ARG A 144 -9.86 -8.16 -14.20
C ARG A 144 -8.55 -7.53 -14.64
N ALA A 145 -7.47 -8.04 -14.04
CA ALA A 145 -6.09 -7.72 -14.32
C ALA A 145 -5.76 -7.78 -15.83
N MET A 146 -5.85 -6.64 -16.50
CA MET A 146 -5.15 -6.35 -17.75
C MET A 146 -5.20 -4.82 -17.95
N TRP A 147 -4.12 -4.14 -17.59
CA TRP A 147 -3.97 -2.71 -17.85
C TRP A 147 -3.67 -2.51 -19.34
N THR A 148 -4.69 -2.61 -20.19
CA THR A 148 -4.63 -2.04 -21.54
C THR A 148 -5.24 -0.64 -21.49
N LEU A 149 -4.41 0.37 -21.71
CA LEU A 149 -4.84 1.71 -22.10
C LEU A 149 -5.64 1.58 -23.41
N THR A 150 -6.94 1.37 -23.33
CA THR A 150 -7.84 1.48 -24.49
C THR A 150 -8.21 2.95 -24.66
N MET A 151 -7.77 3.53 -25.78
CA MET A 151 -8.21 4.83 -26.27
C MET A 151 -9.47 4.63 -27.12
N ASP A 152 -10.53 5.40 -26.87
CA ASP A 152 -11.43 5.85 -27.95
C ASP A 152 -11.00 7.27 -28.33
#